data_AF-A0A968QF82-F1
#
_entry.id   AF-A0A968QF82-F1
#
_cell.length_a   1.000
_cell.length_b   1.000
_cell.length_c   1.000
_cell.angle_alpha   90.00
_cell.angle_beta   90.00
_cell.angle_gamma   90.00
#
_symmetry.space_group_name_H-M   'P 1'
#
loop_
_entity.id
_entity.type
_entity.pdbx_description
1 polymer ?
#
loop_
_entity_poly.entity_id
_entity_poly.type
_entity_poly.pdbx_seq_one_letter_code
_entity_poly.pdbx_strand_id
1 'polypeptide(L)'
;MVAYGFANNSMVKQITTAEQKAASEVANKVAFYMRERFGDIQIMSKLTILTNSQLRGTTSVKDKQAALDSFIKAYGIYDSVALADLQGNVVAQSTGKTLPNSRNRSYFQAALKADGPTLSQPMLSEGSDVLAVYLASPVKDQATGKTIGVMQARLPVKYLRDVILAVDQEENYLLDNQGQIFCCF
;
A
#
# COMPACT_ATOMS: atom_id res chain seq x y z
N MET A 1 31.59 -29.81 33.56
CA MET A 1 31.72 -28.72 32.56
C MET A 1 30.96 -28.98 31.27
N VAL A 2 30.78 -30.24 30.84
CA VAL A 2 30.05 -30.61 29.61
C VAL A 2 28.55 -30.27 29.67
N ALA A 3 27.87 -30.52 30.81
CA ALA A 3 26.44 -30.24 30.97
C ALA A 3 26.05 -28.75 30.80
N TYR A 4 26.92 -27.83 31.24
CA TYR A 4 26.68 -26.38 31.12
C TYR A 4 26.78 -25.90 29.65
N GLY A 5 27.74 -26.44 28.89
CA GLY A 5 27.88 -26.14 27.45
C GLY A 5 26.72 -26.66 26.62
N PHE A 6 26.19 -27.84 26.93
CA PHE A 6 25.00 -28.39 26.26
C PHE A 6 23.72 -27.63 26.60
N ALA A 7 23.53 -27.25 27.87
CA ALA A 7 22.39 -26.43 28.29
C ALA A 7 22.43 -25.03 27.63
N ASN A 8 23.61 -24.40 27.57
CA ASN A 8 23.79 -23.10 26.93
C ASN A 8 23.51 -23.15 25.42
N ASN A 9 24.03 -24.16 24.71
CA ASN A 9 23.78 -24.33 23.28
C ASN A 9 22.31 -24.66 22.97
N SER A 10 21.65 -25.44 23.83
CA SER A 10 20.22 -25.73 23.71
C SER A 10 19.36 -24.49 23.94
N MET A 11 19.72 -23.65 24.92
CA MET A 11 19.01 -22.40 25.23
C MET A 11 19.19 -21.36 24.12
N VAL A 12 20.41 -21.15 23.63
CA VAL A 12 20.67 -20.27 22.46
C VAL A 12 19.88 -20.76 21.24
N LYS A 13 19.90 -22.07 20.96
CA LYS A 13 19.13 -22.63 19.85
C LYS A 13 17.62 -22.41 20.02
N GLN A 14 17.09 -22.55 21.22
CA GLN A 14 15.68 -22.30 21.52
C GLN A 14 15.33 -20.82 21.36
N ILE A 15 16.17 -19.89 21.84
CA ILE A 15 16.00 -18.44 21.67
C ILE A 15 16.02 -18.08 20.18
N THR A 16 17.04 -18.50 19.44
CA THR A 16 17.12 -18.24 17.99
C THR A 16 15.92 -18.83 17.24
N THR A 17 15.45 -20.02 17.63
CA THR A 17 14.27 -20.63 17.00
C THR A 17 13.01 -19.83 17.32
N ALA A 18 12.87 -19.33 18.55
CA ALA A 18 11.75 -18.49 18.97
C ALA A 18 11.75 -17.15 18.22
N GLU A 19 12.89 -16.46 18.16
CA GLU A 19 13.08 -15.20 17.40
C GLU A 19 12.77 -15.39 15.91
N GLN A 20 13.27 -16.47 15.29
CA GLN A 20 12.97 -16.80 13.88
C GLN A 20 11.49 -17.05 13.64
N LYS A 21 10.82 -17.73 14.59
CA LYS A 21 9.39 -18.00 14.51
C LYS A 21 8.60 -16.69 14.65
N ALA A 22 8.93 -15.85 15.64
CA ALA A 22 8.30 -14.55 15.83
C ALA A 22 8.46 -13.67 14.58
N ALA A 23 9.68 -13.56 14.05
CA ALA A 23 9.95 -12.82 12.81
C ALA A 23 9.15 -13.36 11.61
N SER A 24 9.02 -14.68 11.49
CA SER A 24 8.22 -15.32 10.44
C SER A 24 6.72 -15.05 10.61
N GLU A 25 6.21 -15.04 11.84
CA GLU A 25 4.81 -14.71 12.14
C GLU A 25 4.49 -13.25 11.81
N VAL A 26 5.38 -12.32 12.18
CA VAL A 26 5.28 -10.90 11.80
C VAL A 26 5.31 -10.75 10.28
N ALA A 27 6.28 -11.36 9.60
CA ALA A 27 6.39 -11.30 8.14
C ALA A 27 5.13 -11.84 7.45
N ASN A 28 4.57 -12.96 7.94
CA ASN A 28 3.33 -13.52 7.43
C ASN A 28 2.15 -12.57 7.63
N LYS A 29 1.97 -11.99 8.83
CA LYS A 29 0.89 -11.03 9.08
C LYS A 29 1.01 -9.79 8.20
N VAL A 30 2.22 -9.25 8.02
CA VAL A 30 2.47 -8.13 7.09
C VAL A 30 2.18 -8.56 5.65
N ALA A 31 2.55 -9.76 5.22
CA ALA A 31 2.28 -10.24 3.87
C ALA A 31 0.77 -10.43 3.62
N PHE A 32 0.02 -11.00 4.57
CA PHE A 32 -1.44 -11.07 4.52
C PHE A 32 -2.04 -9.67 4.48
N TYR A 33 -1.52 -8.77 5.30
CA TYR A 33 -1.96 -7.38 5.33
C TYR A 33 -1.75 -6.75 3.93
N MET A 34 -0.54 -6.79 3.38
CA MET A 34 -0.26 -6.20 2.08
C MET A 34 -1.01 -6.87 0.92
N ARG A 35 -1.38 -8.16 1.03
CA ARG A 35 -2.22 -8.85 0.04
C ARG A 35 -3.64 -8.30 -0.01
N GLU A 36 -4.24 -7.99 1.13
CA GLU A 36 -5.58 -7.36 1.15
C GLU A 36 -5.54 -5.98 0.48
N ARG A 37 -4.52 -5.17 0.78
CA ARG A 37 -4.22 -3.89 0.14
C ARG A 37 -4.13 -4.01 -1.39
N PHE A 38 -3.43 -5.05 -1.86
CA PHE A 38 -3.37 -5.36 -3.30
C PHE A 38 -4.76 -5.63 -3.90
N GLY A 39 -5.65 -6.33 -3.18
CA GLY A 39 -7.03 -6.53 -3.59
C GLY A 39 -7.86 -5.23 -3.61
N ASP A 40 -7.69 -4.39 -2.58
CA ASP A 40 -8.40 -3.11 -2.45
C ASP A 40 -8.16 -2.22 -3.69
N ILE A 41 -6.90 -2.04 -4.09
CA ILE A 41 -6.57 -1.20 -5.25
C ILE A 41 -7.07 -1.78 -6.58
N GLN A 42 -7.14 -3.12 -6.70
CA GLN A 42 -7.74 -3.78 -7.86
C GLN A 42 -9.24 -3.50 -7.95
N ILE A 43 -9.95 -3.45 -6.82
CA ILE A 43 -11.38 -3.15 -6.78
C ILE A 43 -11.61 -1.67 -7.10
N MET A 44 -10.86 -0.78 -6.45
CA MET A 44 -10.94 0.67 -6.69
C MET A 44 -10.68 1.03 -8.16
N SER A 45 -9.70 0.37 -8.82
CA SER A 45 -9.38 0.65 -10.23
C SER A 45 -10.43 0.13 -11.22
N LYS A 46 -11.39 -0.67 -10.74
CA LYS A 46 -12.47 -1.28 -11.55
C LYS A 46 -13.83 -0.61 -11.37
N LEU A 47 -13.94 0.44 -10.57
CA LEU A 47 -15.18 1.20 -10.39
C LEU A 47 -15.78 1.59 -11.75
N THR A 48 -17.05 1.27 -11.98
CA THR A 48 -17.72 1.52 -13.26
C THR A 48 -17.81 2.99 -13.62
N ILE A 49 -17.93 3.88 -12.62
CA ILE A 49 -17.87 5.34 -12.78
C ILE A 49 -16.51 5.83 -13.31
N LEU A 50 -15.48 4.97 -13.33
CA LEU A 50 -14.15 5.24 -13.87
C LEU A 50 -13.88 4.43 -15.14
N THR A 51 -14.31 3.18 -15.21
CA THR A 51 -13.97 2.27 -16.33
C THR A 51 -14.96 2.35 -17.50
N ASN A 52 -16.25 2.57 -17.25
CA ASN A 52 -17.27 2.71 -18.29
C ASN A 52 -17.24 4.13 -18.88
N SER A 53 -17.09 4.25 -20.20
CA SER A 53 -16.92 5.56 -20.86
C SER A 53 -18.11 6.51 -20.69
N GLN A 54 -19.34 6.00 -20.75
CA GLN A 54 -20.55 6.80 -20.58
C GLN A 54 -20.65 7.30 -19.13
N LEU A 55 -20.54 6.39 -18.15
CA LEU A 55 -20.59 6.77 -16.73
C LEU A 55 -19.43 7.69 -16.35
N ARG A 56 -18.22 7.43 -16.85
CA ARG A 56 -17.05 8.29 -16.62
C ARG A 56 -17.27 9.71 -17.16
N GLY A 57 -17.94 9.86 -18.30
CA GLY A 57 -18.24 11.15 -18.91
C GLY A 57 -19.39 11.92 -18.23
N THR A 58 -20.36 11.22 -17.64
CA THR A 58 -21.54 11.85 -17.03
C THR A 58 -21.48 11.98 -15.52
N THR A 59 -20.69 11.15 -14.83
CA THR A 59 -20.52 11.23 -13.37
C THR A 59 -19.72 12.48 -13.01
N SER A 60 -20.30 13.33 -12.15
CA SER A 60 -19.68 14.58 -11.74
C SER A 60 -18.37 14.34 -10.98
N VAL A 61 -17.47 15.32 -10.97
CA VAL A 61 -16.23 15.27 -10.18
C VAL A 61 -16.54 15.06 -8.69
N LYS A 62 -17.60 15.70 -8.20
CA LYS A 62 -18.06 15.58 -6.81
C LYS A 62 -18.51 14.15 -6.46
N ASP A 63 -19.24 13.50 -7.36
CA ASP A 63 -19.69 12.12 -7.12
C ASP A 63 -18.54 11.11 -7.21
N LYS A 64 -17.57 11.34 -8.11
CA LYS A 64 -16.32 10.56 -8.13
C LYS A 64 -15.55 10.74 -6.82
N GLN A 65 -15.40 11.97 -6.34
CA GLN A 65 -14.76 12.26 -5.06
C GLN A 65 -15.50 11.57 -3.90
N ALA A 66 -16.83 11.64 -3.84
CA ALA A 66 -17.62 10.97 -2.82
C ALA A 66 -17.44 9.45 -2.83
N ALA A 67 -17.32 8.83 -4.01
CA ALA A 67 -17.00 7.41 -4.14
C ALA A 67 -15.59 7.09 -3.60
N LEU A 68 -14.58 7.91 -3.88
CA LEU A 68 -13.23 7.74 -3.34
C LEU A 68 -13.17 7.98 -1.82
N ASP A 69 -13.92 8.96 -1.31
CA ASP A 69 -14.06 9.23 0.12
C ASP A 69 -14.70 8.06 0.87
N SER A 70 -15.63 7.34 0.23
CA SER A 70 -16.26 6.17 0.84
C SER A 70 -15.25 5.07 1.17
N PHE A 71 -14.20 4.90 0.35
CA PHE A 71 -13.13 3.93 0.63
C PHE A 71 -12.27 4.38 1.81
N ILE A 72 -11.89 5.66 1.86
CA ILE A 72 -11.15 6.21 3.00
C ILE A 72 -11.94 5.99 4.30
N LYS A 73 -13.25 6.28 4.28
CA LYS A 73 -14.12 6.09 5.45
C LYS A 73 -14.30 4.62 5.83
N ALA A 74 -14.46 3.73 4.85
CA ALA A 74 -14.70 2.32 5.10
C ALA A 74 -13.48 1.61 5.68
N TYR A 75 -12.28 1.92 5.18
CA TYR A 75 -11.05 1.26 5.60
C TYR A 75 -10.35 1.96 6.78
N GLY A 76 -10.43 3.29 6.88
CA GLY A 76 -9.77 4.08 7.95
C GLY A 76 -8.24 4.17 7.87
N ILE A 77 -7.59 3.33 7.07
CA ILE A 77 -6.13 3.24 6.92
C ILE A 77 -5.58 4.01 5.72
N TYR A 78 -6.44 4.43 4.80
CA TYR A 78 -6.04 5.26 3.65
C TYR A 78 -6.31 6.72 3.98
N ASP A 79 -5.36 7.61 3.67
CA ASP A 79 -5.51 9.05 3.89
C ASP A 79 -5.60 9.85 2.58
N SER A 80 -5.43 9.18 1.45
CA SER A 80 -5.58 9.75 0.10
C SER A 80 -5.87 8.65 -0.91
N VAL A 81 -6.84 8.87 -1.79
CA VAL A 81 -7.14 8.02 -2.95
C VAL A 81 -7.35 8.92 -4.16
N ALA A 82 -6.78 8.58 -5.31
CA ALA A 82 -6.91 9.40 -6.51
C ALA A 82 -6.78 8.60 -7.81
N LEU A 83 -7.42 9.11 -8.85
CA LEU A 83 -7.24 8.72 -10.23
C LEU A 83 -6.43 9.80 -10.96
N ALA A 84 -5.33 9.42 -11.57
CA ALA A 84 -4.58 10.25 -12.50
C ALA A 84 -4.75 9.75 -13.95
N ASP A 85 -4.75 10.67 -14.92
CA ASP A 85 -4.70 10.33 -16.34
C ASP A 85 -3.32 9.77 -16.75
N LEU A 86 -3.15 9.38 -18.02
CA LEU A 86 -1.88 8.86 -18.53
C LEU A 86 -0.73 9.89 -18.52
N GLN A 87 -1.08 11.18 -18.42
CA GLN A 87 -0.13 12.28 -18.29
C GLN A 87 0.20 12.59 -16.82
N GLY A 88 -0.39 11.83 -15.88
CA GLY A 88 -0.19 11.97 -14.44
C GLY A 88 -1.02 13.07 -13.79
N ASN A 89 -1.94 13.73 -14.51
CA ASN A 89 -2.79 14.77 -13.94
C ASN A 89 -3.95 14.15 -13.18
N VAL A 90 -4.30 14.74 -12.04
CA VAL A 90 -5.41 14.28 -11.22
C VAL A 90 -6.74 14.51 -11.94
N VAL A 91 -7.49 13.43 -12.14
CA VAL A 91 -8.83 13.43 -12.75
C VAL A 91 -9.92 13.40 -11.67
N ALA A 92 -9.67 12.67 -10.59
CA ALA A 92 -10.51 12.61 -9.41
C ALA A 92 -9.65 12.29 -8.19
N GLN A 93 -10.00 12.84 -7.03
CA GLN A 93 -9.33 12.51 -5.78
C GLN A 93 -10.32 12.56 -4.63
N SER A 94 -10.00 11.88 -3.54
CA SER A 94 -10.65 12.06 -2.27
C SER A 94 -10.48 13.49 -1.73
N THR A 95 -11.34 13.85 -0.80
CA THR A 95 -11.26 15.09 -0.02
C THR A 95 -9.90 15.20 0.66
N GLY A 96 -9.25 16.35 0.52
CA GLY A 96 -7.92 16.59 1.08
C GLY A 96 -7.15 17.63 0.28
N LYS A 97 -5.83 17.66 0.48
CA LYS A 97 -4.93 18.50 -0.32
C LYS A 97 -4.95 18.04 -1.78
N THR A 98 -4.90 19.00 -2.72
CA THR A 98 -4.71 18.69 -4.14
C THR A 98 -3.39 17.96 -4.33
N LEU A 99 -3.43 16.83 -5.04
CA LEU A 99 -2.23 16.05 -5.30
C LEU A 99 -1.44 16.63 -6.47
N PRO A 100 -0.09 16.60 -6.41
CA PRO A 100 0.74 16.99 -7.55
C PRO A 100 0.62 15.97 -8.70
N ASN A 101 1.13 16.35 -9.87
CA ASN A 101 1.21 15.45 -11.01
C ASN A 101 2.05 14.21 -10.66
N SER A 102 1.50 13.02 -10.94
CA SER A 102 2.10 11.74 -10.53
C SER A 102 2.93 11.06 -11.63
N ARG A 103 3.09 11.69 -12.81
CA ARG A 103 3.71 11.06 -13.99
C ARG A 103 5.07 10.47 -13.71
N ASN A 104 5.92 11.20 -13.00
CA ASN A 104 7.30 10.77 -12.73
C ASN A 104 7.44 9.95 -11.44
N ARG A 105 6.34 9.65 -10.77
CA ARG A 105 6.36 8.89 -9.52
C ARG A 105 6.56 7.41 -9.82
N SER A 106 7.42 6.76 -9.03
CA SER A 106 7.81 5.36 -9.25
C SER A 106 6.63 4.40 -9.22
N TYR A 107 5.68 4.59 -8.30
CA TYR A 107 4.46 3.75 -8.20
C TYR A 107 3.57 3.89 -9.45
N PHE A 108 3.50 5.07 -10.05
CA PHE A 108 2.68 5.35 -11.24
C PHE A 108 3.28 4.63 -12.44
N GLN A 109 4.59 4.78 -12.65
CA GLN A 109 5.32 4.11 -13.71
C GLN A 109 5.34 2.58 -13.53
N ALA A 110 5.43 2.10 -12.29
CA ALA A 110 5.39 0.67 -11.99
C ALA A 110 4.05 0.04 -12.39
N ALA A 111 2.92 0.68 -12.06
CA ALA A 111 1.60 0.19 -12.43
C ALA A 111 1.39 0.16 -13.95
N LEU A 112 1.86 1.18 -14.67
CA LEU A 112 1.80 1.20 -16.13
C LEU A 112 2.69 0.12 -16.76
N LYS A 113 3.92 -0.06 -16.26
CA LYS A 113 4.86 -1.07 -16.77
C LYS A 113 4.38 -2.49 -16.50
N ALA A 114 3.81 -2.74 -15.33
CA ALA A 114 3.28 -4.05 -14.94
C ALA A 114 1.93 -4.35 -15.64
N ASP A 115 1.27 -3.32 -16.18
CA ASP A 115 -0.12 -3.37 -16.66
C ASP A 115 -1.07 -4.02 -15.63
N GLY A 116 -0.80 -3.74 -14.35
CA GLY A 116 -1.47 -4.37 -13.23
C GLY A 116 -1.24 -3.66 -11.90
N PRO A 117 -1.93 -4.11 -10.84
CA PRO A 117 -1.74 -3.61 -9.49
C PRO A 117 -0.30 -3.80 -9.01
N THR A 118 0.21 -2.81 -8.29
CA THR A 118 1.55 -2.78 -7.71
C THR A 118 1.49 -2.14 -6.33
N LEU A 119 2.49 -2.48 -5.51
CA LEU A 119 2.74 -1.89 -4.21
C LEU A 119 4.16 -1.31 -4.23
N SER A 120 4.31 -0.06 -3.82
CA SER A 120 5.63 0.57 -3.73
C SER A 120 6.39 0.09 -2.49
N GLN A 121 7.70 0.32 -2.49
CA GLN A 121 8.42 0.47 -1.22
C GLN A 121 7.93 1.74 -0.50
N PRO A 122 8.10 1.82 0.83
CA PRO A 122 7.82 3.04 1.59
C PRO A 122 8.58 4.22 1.00
N MET A 123 7.89 5.35 0.84
CA MET A 123 8.50 6.57 0.33
C MET A 123 7.79 7.80 0.89
N LEU A 124 8.51 8.92 0.97
CA LEU A 124 7.92 10.19 1.39
C LEU A 124 6.95 10.70 0.31
N SER A 125 5.76 11.09 0.77
CA SER A 125 4.78 11.77 -0.06
C SER A 125 5.23 13.20 -0.32
N GLU A 126 5.34 13.55 -1.60
CA GLU A 126 5.48 14.95 -2.00
C GLU A 126 4.31 15.79 -1.44
N GLY A 127 4.63 16.96 -0.89
CA GLY A 127 3.66 17.94 -0.39
C GLY A 127 3.01 17.65 0.97
N SER A 128 3.32 16.52 1.61
CA SER A 128 2.80 16.23 2.96
C SER A 128 3.79 15.61 3.93
N ASP A 129 4.98 15.21 3.47
CA ASP A 129 6.06 14.62 4.29
C ASP A 129 5.63 13.35 5.06
N VAL A 130 4.55 12.71 4.64
CA VAL A 130 4.08 11.43 5.18
C VAL A 130 4.87 10.31 4.53
N LEU A 131 5.55 9.49 5.34
CA LEU A 131 6.12 8.22 4.90
C LEU A 131 5.00 7.20 4.66
N ALA A 132 4.87 6.74 3.43
CA ALA A 132 3.74 5.91 3.02
C ALA A 132 4.13 4.84 2.01
N VAL A 133 3.36 3.76 1.99
CA VAL A 133 3.31 2.81 0.88
C VAL A 133 2.21 3.25 -0.08
N TYR A 134 2.54 3.29 -1.37
CA TYR A 134 1.58 3.58 -2.43
C TYR A 134 1.11 2.31 -3.09
N LEU A 135 -0.20 2.19 -3.19
CA LEU A 135 -0.87 1.18 -3.98
C LEU A 135 -1.23 1.82 -5.32
N ALA A 136 -0.93 1.16 -6.43
CA ALA A 136 -1.22 1.70 -7.75
C ALA A 136 -1.72 0.61 -8.70
N SER A 137 -2.76 0.89 -9.48
CA SER A 137 -3.32 -0.05 -10.45
C SER A 137 -3.83 0.69 -11.68
N PRO A 138 -3.59 0.20 -12.91
CA PRO A 138 -4.12 0.83 -14.11
C PRO A 138 -5.65 0.77 -14.10
N VAL A 139 -6.27 1.89 -14.47
CA VAL A 139 -7.70 1.95 -14.78
C VAL A 139 -7.82 1.69 -16.27
N LYS A 140 -8.58 0.66 -16.63
CA LYS A 140 -8.81 0.26 -18.02
C LYS A 140 -10.22 0.65 -18.44
N ASP A 141 -10.34 1.21 -19.63
CA ASP A 141 -11.64 1.44 -20.23
C ASP A 141 -12.32 0.09 -20.48
N GLN A 142 -13.56 -0.05 -20.00
CA GLN A 142 -14.27 -1.33 -19.97
C GLN A 142 -14.55 -1.88 -21.37
N ALA A 143 -14.79 -1.02 -22.36
CA ALA A 143 -15.14 -1.44 -23.72
C ALA A 143 -13.90 -1.81 -24.54
N THR A 144 -12.81 -1.06 -24.37
CA THR A 144 -11.61 -1.22 -25.21
C THR A 144 -10.49 -2.02 -24.54
N GLY A 145 -10.55 -2.21 -23.22
CA GLY A 145 -9.47 -2.81 -22.43
C GLY A 145 -8.22 -1.93 -22.32
N LYS A 146 -8.21 -0.73 -22.91
CA LYS A 146 -7.05 0.16 -22.92
C LYS A 146 -6.90 0.86 -21.58
N THR A 147 -5.67 0.97 -21.10
CA THR A 147 -5.35 1.77 -19.91
C THR A 147 -5.59 3.25 -20.22
N ILE A 148 -6.38 3.90 -19.36
CA ILE A 148 -6.79 5.31 -19.50
C ILE A 148 -6.27 6.18 -18.34
N GLY A 149 -5.67 5.57 -17.33
CA GLY A 149 -5.13 6.25 -16.16
C GLY A 149 -4.63 5.26 -15.12
N VAL A 150 -4.23 5.77 -13.96
CA VAL A 150 -3.76 4.98 -12.82
C VAL A 150 -4.52 5.40 -11.58
N MET A 151 -5.16 4.42 -10.93
CA MET A 151 -5.71 4.59 -9.59
C MET A 151 -4.56 4.45 -8.58
N GLN A 152 -4.52 5.34 -7.60
CA GLN A 152 -3.58 5.28 -6.48
C GLN A 152 -4.30 5.39 -5.14
N ALA A 153 -3.78 4.69 -4.13
CA ALA A 153 -4.14 4.88 -2.73
C ALA A 153 -2.86 5.01 -1.89
N ARG A 154 -2.89 5.89 -0.89
CA ARG A 154 -1.77 6.11 0.03
C ARG A 154 -2.06 5.48 1.38
N LEU A 155 -1.17 4.59 1.80
CA LEU A 155 -1.19 3.93 3.10
C LEU A 155 -0.04 4.49 3.95
N PRO A 156 -0.31 5.39 4.91
CA PRO A 156 0.68 5.83 5.88
C PRO A 156 1.32 4.64 6.63
N VAL A 157 2.65 4.65 6.76
CA VAL A 157 3.40 3.55 7.41
C VAL A 157 2.98 3.33 8.86
N LYS A 158 2.45 4.37 9.54
CA LYS A 158 1.90 4.23 10.90
C LYS A 158 0.84 3.13 11.03
N TYR A 159 0.08 2.82 9.98
CA TYR A 159 -0.92 1.75 10.04
C TYR A 159 -0.32 0.36 9.85
N LEU A 160 0.91 0.24 9.32
CA LEU A 160 1.65 -1.01 9.33
C LEU A 160 2.19 -1.33 10.73
N ARG A 161 2.48 -0.29 11.53
CA ARG A 161 2.88 -0.44 12.94
C ARG A 161 1.83 -1.18 13.77
N ASP A 162 0.57 -0.78 13.63
CA ASP A 162 -0.53 -1.36 14.41
C ASP A 162 -0.71 -2.87 14.15
N VAL A 163 -0.36 -3.33 12.94
CA VAL A 163 -0.40 -4.75 12.54
C VAL A 163 0.70 -5.56 13.22
N ILE A 164 1.85 -4.94 13.46
CA ILE A 164 3.05 -5.59 14.00
C ILE A 164 3.02 -5.62 15.53
N LEU A 165 2.53 -4.55 16.17
CA LEU A 165 2.34 -4.50 17.62
C LEU A 165 1.30 -5.51 18.14
N ALA A 166 0.47 -6.09 17.26
CA ALA A 166 -0.49 -7.14 17.61
C ALA A 166 0.13 -8.55 17.74
N VAL A 167 1.46 -8.70 17.62
CA VAL A 167 2.15 -10.00 17.69
C VAL A 167 3.02 -10.16 18.92
N ASP A 168 3.74 -9.13 19.38
CA ASP A 168 4.76 -9.31 20.42
C ASP A 168 5.16 -8.03 21.19
N GLN A 169 5.88 -8.21 22.31
CA GLN A 169 6.50 -7.13 23.12
C GLN A 169 7.99 -6.90 22.83
N GLU A 170 8.59 -7.64 21.90
CA GLU A 170 9.99 -7.48 21.49
C GLU A 170 10.18 -6.41 20.41
N GLU A 171 11.35 -5.76 20.41
CA GLU A 171 11.69 -4.74 19.41
C GLU A 171 11.77 -5.36 18.01
N ASN A 172 10.92 -4.88 17.10
CA ASN A 172 10.84 -5.38 15.74
C ASN A 172 11.12 -4.24 14.74
N TYR A 173 11.63 -4.60 13.56
CA TYR A 173 11.96 -3.64 12.50
C TYR A 173 11.49 -4.14 11.13
N LEU A 174 10.95 -3.24 10.33
CA LEU A 174 10.74 -3.49 8.90
C LEU A 174 11.83 -2.80 8.08
N LEU A 175 12.39 -3.57 7.15
CA LEU A 175 13.41 -3.12 6.22
C LEU A 175 12.81 -2.98 4.82
N ASP A 176 13.21 -1.93 4.11
CA ASP A 176 12.93 -1.81 2.68
C ASP A 176 13.81 -2.78 1.88
N ASN A 177 13.67 -2.78 0.55
CA ASN A 177 14.46 -3.64 -0.32
C ASN A 177 15.96 -3.27 -0.41
N GLN A 178 16.39 -2.17 0.20
CA GLN A 178 17.79 -1.77 0.33
C GLN A 178 18.36 -2.09 1.72
N GLY A 179 17.55 -2.67 2.61
CA GLY A 179 17.93 -2.99 3.99
C GLY A 179 17.81 -1.80 4.94
N GLN A 180 17.15 -0.71 4.55
CA GLN A 180 16.94 0.46 5.41
C GLN A 180 15.71 0.28 6.29
N ILE A 181 15.82 0.61 7.58
CA ILE A 181 14.69 0.59 8.51
C ILE A 181 13.71 1.69 8.11
N PHE A 182 12.48 1.33 7.79
CA PHE A 182 11.40 2.28 7.54
C PHE A 182 10.32 2.26 8.63
N CYS A 183 10.36 1.26 9.52
CA CYS A 183 9.44 1.14 10.63
C CYS A 183 10.12 0.41 11.79
N CYS A 184 10.07 1.00 12.99
CA CYS A 184 10.59 0.43 14.24
C CYS A 184 9.47 0.35 15.29
N PHE A 185 9.55 -0.64 16.18
CA PHE A 185 8.50 -0.96 17.15
C PHE A 185 9.11 -1.28 18.50
#